data_AF-A0AAN8RV73-F1
#
_entry.id   AF-A0AAN8RV73-F1
#
_cell.length_a   1.000
_cell.length_b   1.000
_cell.length_c   1.000
_cell.angle_alpha   90.00
_cell.angle_beta   90.00
_cell.angle_gamma   90.00
#
_symmetry.space_group_name_H-M   'P 1'
#
loop_
_entity.id
_entity.type
_entity.pdbx_description
1 polymer ?
#
loop_
_entity_poly.entity_id
_entity_poly.type
_entity_poly.pdbx_seq_one_letter_code
_entity_poly.pdbx_strand_id
1 'polypeptide(L)'
;MRTQLALWARFVPLPKVITAESLTLTFPDKKKRKTKEPFRREKPVQDNVGDMSREANPLGSHIYFYTHITSKRVIYSLYQNLYNAKAMKQVTFMGKKSVPEALRKDHWTPFLTASFTNPSTGLKAFQHLRELRKLHETNWDIELKSKKMRERSKILQDQRGTSIADLAAIAKRDVKENEKVRIRWMNIYDAEYAKEWPDCVVHDVETQKGIRFHARRMGRFMVDEQGVQIVTKEAVPQLGEDVKEAVPQLEEGVKKAVLRLEEGVKAEAQVEAPKVESIPEVKSEAVPEEPKKSGFAFWR
;
A
#
# COMPACT_ATOMS: atom_id res chain seq x y z
N MET A 1 -15.95 -9.43 63.53
CA MET A 1 -14.92 -9.96 64.44
C MET A 1 -13.55 -9.57 63.89
N ARG A 2 -12.88 -8.60 64.49
CA ARG A 2 -11.51 -8.17 64.17
C ARG A 2 -10.65 -8.42 65.41
N THR A 3 -9.66 -9.29 65.29
CA THR A 3 -8.70 -9.57 66.36
C THR A 3 -7.66 -8.46 66.44
N GLN A 4 -7.56 -7.80 67.59
CA GLN A 4 -6.48 -6.88 67.90
C GLN A 4 -5.18 -7.66 68.07
N LEU A 5 -4.16 -7.35 67.26
CA LEU A 5 -2.80 -7.83 67.46
C LEU A 5 -2.09 -6.85 68.41
N ALA A 6 -1.79 -7.32 69.61
CA ALA A 6 -0.98 -6.60 70.58
C ALA A 6 0.47 -6.48 70.07
N LEU A 7 0.94 -5.24 69.89
CA LEU A 7 2.34 -4.93 69.65
C LEU A 7 3.11 -5.03 70.97
N TRP A 8 3.68 -6.19 71.25
CA TRP A 8 4.70 -6.33 72.28
C TRP A 8 6.04 -5.85 71.71
N ALA A 9 6.32 -4.56 71.86
CA ALA A 9 7.67 -4.04 71.65
C ALA A 9 8.57 -4.63 72.75
N ARG A 10 9.36 -5.65 72.42
CA ARG A 10 10.45 -6.14 73.26
C ARG A 10 11.46 -5.00 73.43
N PHE A 11 11.36 -4.30 74.55
CA PHE A 11 12.36 -3.34 75.00
C PHE A 11 13.66 -4.12 75.24
N VAL A 12 14.58 -4.06 74.29
CA VAL A 12 15.96 -4.54 74.49
C VAL A 12 16.64 -3.49 75.37
N PRO A 13 17.15 -3.85 76.57
CA PRO A 13 17.84 -2.89 77.41
C PRO A 13 19.09 -2.39 76.70
N LEU A 14 19.24 -1.06 76.63
CA LEU A 14 20.40 -0.41 76.04
C LEU A 14 21.65 -0.69 76.90
N PRO A 15 22.82 -0.98 76.28
CA PRO A 15 24.06 -1.15 77.02
C PRO A 15 24.49 0.16 77.67
N LYS A 16 25.05 0.07 78.89
CA LYS A 16 25.38 1.24 79.73
C LYS A 16 26.58 2.04 79.26
N VAL A 17 27.38 1.51 78.33
CA VAL A 17 28.52 2.22 77.72
C VAL A 17 28.51 1.94 76.23
N ILE A 18 28.34 3.00 75.44
CA ILE A 18 28.32 2.92 73.97
C ILE A 18 29.76 3.10 73.48
N THR A 19 30.48 2.00 73.30
CA THR A 19 31.77 2.02 72.60
C THR A 19 31.53 1.97 71.08
N ALA A 20 32.37 2.64 70.30
CA ALA A 20 32.21 2.76 68.84
C ALA A 20 32.13 1.40 68.12
N GLU A 21 32.75 0.37 68.69
CA GLU A 21 32.75 -1.01 68.18
C GLU A 21 31.41 -1.73 68.35
N SER A 22 30.60 -1.34 69.35
CA SER A 22 29.29 -1.97 69.60
C SER A 22 28.22 -1.54 68.58
N LEU A 23 28.43 -0.42 67.89
CA LEU A 23 27.53 0.12 66.87
C LEU A 23 27.78 -0.47 65.47
N THR A 24 28.95 -1.07 65.22
CA THR A 24 29.30 -1.63 63.90
C THR A 24 28.84 -3.07 63.73
N LEU A 25 28.56 -3.81 64.81
CA LEU A 25 28.16 -5.22 64.76
C LEU A 25 26.69 -5.48 64.37
N THR A 26 25.85 -4.44 64.25
CA THR A 26 24.40 -4.61 64.01
C THR A 26 23.93 -4.30 62.60
N PHE A 27 24.81 -3.88 61.69
CA PHE A 27 24.41 -3.65 60.30
C PHE A 27 24.75 -4.88 59.45
N PRO A 28 23.76 -5.69 59.02
CA PRO A 28 24.04 -6.77 58.09
C PRO A 28 24.62 -6.16 56.82
N ASP A 29 25.82 -6.60 56.45
CA ASP A 29 26.51 -6.17 55.23
C ASP A 29 25.54 -6.26 54.06
N LYS A 30 25.31 -5.12 53.40
CA LYS A 30 24.45 -5.02 52.23
C LYS A 30 25.00 -5.99 51.18
N LYS A 31 24.38 -7.16 51.03
CA LYS A 31 24.65 -8.10 49.93
C LYS A 31 24.74 -7.29 48.64
N LYS A 32 25.93 -7.24 48.04
CA LYS A 32 26.17 -6.57 46.76
C LYS A 32 25.13 -7.10 45.77
N ARG A 33 24.13 -6.28 45.44
CA ARG A 33 23.12 -6.62 44.42
C ARG A 33 23.91 -6.90 43.15
N LYS A 34 23.80 -8.12 42.62
CA LYS A 34 24.34 -8.47 41.30
C LYS A 34 23.81 -7.42 40.31
N THR A 35 24.69 -6.54 39.84
CA THR A 35 24.41 -5.63 38.72
C THR A 35 24.08 -6.52 37.54
N LYS A 36 22.79 -6.64 37.21
CA LYS A 36 22.39 -7.29 35.96
C LYS A 36 23.09 -6.52 34.85
N GLU A 37 23.90 -7.20 34.05
CA GLU A 37 24.44 -6.57 32.85
C GLU A 37 23.26 -5.99 32.05
N PRO A 38 23.37 -4.74 31.58
CA PRO A 38 22.32 -4.17 30.76
C PRO A 38 22.13 -5.11 29.59
N PHE A 39 20.92 -5.68 29.46
CA PHE A 39 20.56 -6.60 28.40
C PHE A 39 20.95 -5.97 27.06
N ARG A 40 22.10 -6.37 26.52
CA ARG A 40 22.62 -5.86 25.26
C ARG A 40 21.79 -6.54 24.20
N ARG A 41 20.75 -5.83 23.71
CA ARG A 41 19.99 -6.29 22.55
C ARG A 41 20.98 -6.47 21.42
N GLU A 42 21.27 -7.71 21.06
CA GLU A 42 21.95 -8.00 19.81
C GLU A 42 21.14 -7.31 18.71
N LYS A 43 21.81 -6.44 17.96
CA LYS A 43 21.19 -5.86 16.77
C LYS A 43 20.92 -7.06 15.84
N PRO A 44 19.70 -7.17 15.27
CA PRO A 44 19.44 -8.22 14.29
C PRO A 44 20.52 -8.15 13.20
N VAL A 45 20.90 -9.33 12.70
CA VAL A 45 21.87 -9.52 11.62
C VAL A 45 21.58 -8.49 10.52
N GLN A 46 22.59 -7.73 10.11
CA GLN A 46 22.49 -6.76 9.02
C GLN A 46 22.30 -7.51 7.71
N ASP A 47 21.06 -7.92 7.45
CA ASP A 47 20.68 -8.37 6.12
C ASP A 47 20.56 -7.12 5.24
N ASN A 48 21.11 -7.18 4.03
CA ASN A 48 21.02 -6.11 3.02
C ASN A 48 19.56 -5.80 2.56
N VAL A 49 18.56 -6.38 3.22
CA VAL A 49 17.13 -6.26 2.92
C VAL A 49 16.44 -5.46 4.04
N GLY A 50 16.79 -4.16 4.08
CA GLY A 50 15.93 -3.06 4.52
C GLY A 50 15.73 -2.84 6.02
N ASP A 51 16.49 -1.90 6.58
CA ASP A 51 16.11 -1.23 7.83
C ASP A 51 14.79 -0.47 7.64
N MET A 52 13.80 -0.73 8.50
CA MET A 52 12.48 -0.10 8.46
C MET A 52 12.45 1.33 9.03
N SER A 53 13.62 1.92 9.30
CA SER A 53 13.73 3.32 9.73
C SER A 53 13.43 4.24 8.54
N ARG A 54 12.77 5.38 8.78
CA ARG A 54 12.31 6.29 7.72
C ARG A 54 13.46 6.90 6.89
N GLU A 55 14.64 6.99 7.48
CA GLU A 55 15.84 7.61 6.89
C GLU A 55 16.61 6.66 5.96
N ALA A 56 16.51 5.35 6.18
CA ALA A 56 17.21 4.33 5.39
C ALA A 56 16.39 3.81 4.20
N ASN A 57 15.22 4.40 3.93
CA ASN A 57 14.17 3.74 3.16
C ASN A 57 13.73 4.53 1.93
N PRO A 58 14.35 4.30 0.76
CA PRO A 58 13.92 4.95 -0.47
C PRO A 58 12.51 4.49 -0.86
N LEU A 59 11.74 5.40 -1.46
CA LEU A 59 10.38 5.14 -1.90
C LEU A 59 10.34 3.93 -2.85
N GLY A 60 9.49 2.94 -2.55
CA GLY A 60 9.38 1.72 -3.34
C GLY A 60 10.12 0.51 -2.76
N SER A 61 11.01 0.69 -1.79
CA SER A 61 11.71 -0.45 -1.16
C SER A 61 10.76 -1.35 -0.39
N HIS A 62 9.67 -0.80 0.16
CA HIS A 62 8.62 -1.62 0.77
C HIS A 62 7.25 -1.28 0.24
N ILE A 63 6.43 -2.32 0.16
CA ILE A 63 5.01 -2.24 -0.13
C ILE A 63 4.26 -2.84 1.05
N TYR A 64 3.33 -2.07 1.59
CA TYR A 64 2.47 -2.46 2.70
C TYR A 64 1.08 -2.81 2.17
N PHE A 65 0.57 -3.94 2.64
CA PHE A 65 -0.74 -4.45 2.27
C PHE A 65 -1.65 -4.41 3.49
N TYR A 66 -2.78 -3.73 3.34
CA TYR A 66 -3.82 -3.64 4.34
C TYR A 66 -5.02 -4.45 3.90
N THR A 67 -5.60 -5.23 4.80
CA THR A 67 -6.86 -5.92 4.57
C THR A 67 -7.93 -5.39 5.50
N HIS A 68 -9.15 -5.30 4.97
CA HIS A 68 -10.32 -5.04 5.79
C HIS A 68 -10.76 -6.34 6.48
N ILE A 69 -10.92 -6.32 7.81
CA ILE A 69 -11.16 -7.54 8.61
C ILE A 69 -12.37 -8.35 8.11
N THR A 70 -13.51 -7.68 7.85
CA THR A 70 -14.76 -8.37 7.46
C THR A 70 -14.88 -8.62 5.95
N SER A 71 -14.72 -7.59 5.12
CA SER A 71 -14.92 -7.67 3.67
C SER A 71 -13.70 -8.21 2.90
N LYS A 72 -12.56 -8.37 3.57
CA LYS A 72 -11.28 -8.86 3.02
C LYS A 72 -10.79 -8.10 1.79
N ARG A 73 -11.25 -6.86 1.61
CA ARG A 73 -10.70 -5.95 0.62
C ARG A 73 -9.26 -5.64 0.95
N VAL A 74 -8.42 -5.53 -0.06
CA VAL A 74 -7.02 -5.17 0.10
C VAL A 74 -6.81 -3.70 -0.25
N ILE A 75 -5.82 -3.02 0.33
CA ILE A 75 -5.33 -1.72 -0.09
C ILE A 75 -3.80 -1.76 -0.04
N TYR A 76 -3.16 -1.22 -1.07
CA TYR A 76 -1.70 -1.14 -1.17
C TYR A 76 -1.22 0.26 -0.77
N SER A 77 -0.08 0.34 -0.07
CA SER A 77 0.57 1.61 0.25
C SER A 77 2.08 1.46 0.17
N LEU A 78 2.76 2.49 -0.34
CA LEU A 78 4.22 2.61 -0.24
C LEU A 78 4.66 3.04 1.17
N TYR A 79 3.72 3.56 1.96
CA TYR A 79 3.97 4.05 3.32
C TYR A 79 3.35 3.11 4.35
N GLN A 80 4.01 3.01 5.50
CA GLN A 80 3.50 2.27 6.67
C GLN A 80 2.23 2.90 7.25
N ASN A 81 1.95 4.17 6.96
CA ASN A 81 0.69 4.78 7.33
C ASN A 81 -0.26 4.73 6.14
N LEU A 82 -1.55 4.47 6.42
CA LEU A 82 -2.58 4.46 5.41
C LEU A 82 -3.19 5.87 5.28
N TYR A 83 -2.92 6.54 4.16
CA TYR A 83 -3.48 7.87 3.88
C TYR A 83 -4.89 7.74 3.28
N ASN A 84 -5.87 8.40 3.90
CA ASN A 84 -7.28 8.23 3.53
C ASN A 84 -7.53 8.58 2.06
N ALA A 85 -7.07 9.74 1.58
CA ALA A 85 -7.31 10.17 0.19
C ALA A 85 -6.71 9.21 -0.85
N LYS A 86 -5.50 8.69 -0.61
CA LYS A 86 -4.83 7.74 -1.52
C LYS A 86 -5.47 6.35 -1.48
N ALA A 87 -5.88 5.93 -0.30
CA ALA A 87 -6.45 4.62 -0.07
C ALA A 87 -7.89 4.53 -0.59
N MET A 88 -8.70 5.58 -0.45
CA MET A 88 -10.06 5.65 -0.98
C MET A 88 -10.11 5.54 -2.50
N LYS A 89 -9.11 6.06 -3.22
CA LYS A 89 -9.00 5.90 -4.70
C LYS A 89 -8.83 4.46 -5.16
N GLN A 90 -8.45 3.55 -4.26
CA GLN A 90 -8.30 2.13 -4.58
C GLN A 90 -9.58 1.34 -4.30
N VAL A 91 -10.51 1.88 -3.51
CA VAL A 91 -11.76 1.20 -3.20
C VAL A 91 -12.76 1.48 -4.31
N THR A 92 -13.08 0.47 -5.11
CA THR A 92 -14.07 0.61 -6.19
C THR A 92 -15.50 0.55 -5.68
N PHE A 93 -16.37 1.24 -6.42
CA PHE A 93 -17.79 1.26 -6.16
C PHE A 93 -18.46 -0.01 -6.72
N MET A 94 -18.98 -0.83 -5.81
CA MET A 94 -19.63 -2.11 -6.10
C MET A 94 -21.14 -2.09 -5.73
N GLY A 95 -21.72 -0.89 -5.57
CA GLY A 95 -23.12 -0.67 -5.20
C GLY A 95 -23.33 0.12 -3.90
N LYS A 96 -24.59 0.20 -3.44
CA LYS A 96 -24.96 0.99 -2.25
C LYS A 96 -24.22 0.49 -1.00
N LYS A 97 -23.66 1.42 -0.21
CA LYS A 97 -22.83 1.14 0.99
C LYS A 97 -21.58 0.30 0.72
N SER A 98 -21.16 0.16 -0.54
CA SER A 98 -19.91 -0.54 -0.85
C SER A 98 -18.70 0.32 -0.45
N VAL A 99 -18.69 1.61 -0.76
CA VAL A 99 -17.59 2.52 -0.44
C VAL A 99 -17.93 3.25 0.87
N PRO A 100 -17.08 3.16 1.92
CA PRO A 100 -17.25 3.94 3.13
C PRO A 100 -16.94 5.42 2.87
N GLU A 101 -17.41 6.32 3.73
CA GLU A 101 -17.07 7.74 3.62
C GLU A 101 -15.59 8.02 3.98
N ALA A 102 -15.11 7.34 5.02
CA ALA A 102 -13.72 7.40 5.47
C ALA A 102 -13.23 6.03 5.94
N LEU A 103 -11.93 5.78 5.80
CA LEU A 103 -11.32 4.58 6.34
C LEU A 103 -11.19 4.67 7.86
N ARG A 104 -11.76 3.69 8.56
CA ARG A 104 -11.70 3.59 10.02
C ARG A 104 -10.56 2.68 10.45
N LYS A 105 -9.75 3.11 11.41
CA LYS A 105 -8.50 2.45 11.83
C LYS A 105 -8.67 1.02 12.38
N ASP A 106 -9.81 0.74 12.97
CA ASP A 106 -10.20 -0.52 13.59
C ASP A 106 -10.56 -1.59 12.55
N HIS A 107 -11.02 -1.18 11.37
CA HIS A 107 -11.44 -2.09 10.31
C HIS A 107 -10.28 -2.57 9.43
N TRP A 108 -9.16 -1.86 9.43
CA TRP A 108 -8.03 -2.11 8.52
C TRP A 108 -6.81 -2.60 9.29
N THR A 109 -6.30 -3.75 8.86
CA THR A 109 -5.16 -4.42 9.48
C THR A 109 -4.06 -4.67 8.45
N PRO A 110 -2.79 -4.35 8.74
CA PRO A 110 -1.69 -4.77 7.88
C PRO A 110 -1.55 -6.28 7.98
N PHE A 111 -1.56 -6.99 6.85
CA PHE A 111 -1.40 -8.46 6.86
C PHE A 111 -0.13 -8.93 6.15
N LEU A 112 0.44 -8.09 5.28
CA LEU A 112 1.59 -8.42 4.47
C LEU A 112 2.47 -7.19 4.24
N THR A 113 3.79 -7.36 4.36
CA THR A 113 4.78 -6.35 3.96
C THR A 113 5.80 -6.98 3.03
N ALA A 114 5.84 -6.53 1.78
CA ALA A 114 6.84 -6.93 0.80
C ALA A 114 8.01 -5.95 0.83
N SER A 115 9.23 -6.47 0.93
CA SER A 115 10.48 -5.70 0.98
C SER A 115 11.34 -6.09 -0.21
N PHE A 116 11.64 -5.13 -1.06
CA PHE A 116 12.44 -5.28 -2.26
C PHE A 116 13.86 -4.80 -1.98
N THR A 117 14.83 -5.49 -2.55
CA THR A 117 16.22 -5.02 -2.52
C THR A 117 16.39 -3.75 -3.34
N ASN A 118 15.72 -3.68 -4.50
CA ASN A 118 15.75 -2.53 -5.41
C ASN A 118 14.45 -1.70 -5.35
N PRO A 119 14.51 -0.38 -5.08
CA PRO A 119 13.33 0.47 -4.95
C PRO A 119 12.58 0.65 -6.28
N SER A 120 13.30 0.72 -7.40
CA SER A 120 12.70 0.86 -8.74
C SER A 120 11.85 -0.36 -9.11
N THR A 121 12.31 -1.56 -8.77
CA THR A 121 11.54 -2.81 -8.95
C THR A 121 10.27 -2.77 -8.11
N GLY A 122 10.37 -2.33 -6.85
CA GLY A 122 9.20 -2.20 -5.98
C GLY A 122 8.18 -1.15 -6.44
N LEU A 123 8.61 -0.03 -7.05
CA LEU A 123 7.69 0.94 -7.65
C LEU A 123 6.92 0.35 -8.84
N LYS A 124 7.60 -0.41 -9.71
CA LYS A 124 6.96 -1.12 -10.83
C LYS A 124 5.99 -2.18 -10.32
N ALA A 125 6.42 -2.99 -9.36
CA ALA A 125 5.55 -3.98 -8.71
C ALA A 125 4.30 -3.33 -8.10
N PHE A 126 4.45 -2.17 -7.45
CA PHE A 126 3.31 -1.41 -6.92
C PHE A 126 2.34 -0.93 -8.00
N GLN A 127 2.84 -0.49 -9.16
CA GLN A 127 2.00 -0.13 -10.30
C GLN A 127 1.24 -1.36 -10.82
N HIS A 128 1.94 -2.46 -11.09
CA HIS A 128 1.34 -3.71 -11.56
C HIS A 128 0.29 -4.26 -10.60
N LEU A 129 0.53 -4.25 -9.28
CA LEU A 129 -0.46 -4.69 -8.28
C LEU A 129 -1.76 -3.89 -8.35
N ARG A 130 -1.66 -2.58 -8.59
CA ARG A 130 -2.84 -1.71 -8.71
C ARG A 130 -3.58 -1.94 -10.02
N GLU A 131 -2.86 -2.21 -11.10
CA GLU A 131 -3.43 -2.55 -12.40
C GLU A 131 -4.16 -3.90 -12.35
N LEU A 132 -3.51 -4.94 -11.83
CA LEU A 132 -4.10 -6.28 -11.65
C LEU A 132 -5.36 -6.24 -10.78
N ARG A 133 -5.31 -5.50 -9.68
CA ARG A 133 -6.51 -5.28 -8.86
C ARG A 133 -7.65 -4.68 -9.67
N LYS A 134 -7.36 -3.62 -10.44
CA LYS A 134 -8.38 -2.95 -11.26
C LYS A 134 -8.96 -3.92 -12.30
N LEU A 135 -8.12 -4.78 -12.89
CA LEU A 135 -8.53 -5.84 -13.80
C LEU A 135 -9.44 -6.87 -13.12
N HIS A 136 -9.11 -7.34 -11.91
CA HIS A 136 -9.96 -8.27 -11.14
C HIS A 136 -11.34 -7.68 -10.82
N GLU A 137 -11.42 -6.36 -10.66
CA GLU A 137 -12.66 -5.66 -10.34
C GLU A 137 -13.49 -5.30 -11.58
N THR A 138 -12.91 -5.26 -12.80
CA THR A 138 -13.64 -4.91 -14.03
C THR A 138 -13.86 -6.09 -14.98
N ASN A 139 -12.91 -7.01 -15.07
CA ASN A 139 -12.95 -8.14 -15.98
C ASN A 139 -13.44 -9.39 -15.24
N TRP A 140 -14.74 -9.66 -15.36
CA TRP A 140 -15.37 -10.78 -14.65
C TRP A 140 -15.62 -11.98 -15.55
N ASP A 141 -15.37 -13.16 -15.00
CA ASP A 141 -15.75 -14.41 -15.61
C ASP A 141 -17.26 -14.53 -15.78
N ILE A 142 -17.64 -15.29 -16.81
CA ILE A 142 -19.06 -15.54 -17.15
C ILE A 142 -19.77 -16.23 -15.98
N GLU A 143 -19.08 -17.11 -15.25
CA GLU A 143 -19.59 -17.77 -14.04
C GLU A 143 -19.88 -16.80 -12.89
N LEU A 144 -19.10 -15.72 -12.77
CA LEU A 144 -19.33 -14.72 -11.73
C LEU A 144 -20.53 -13.83 -12.09
N LYS A 145 -20.74 -13.60 -13.39
CA LYS A 145 -21.90 -12.86 -13.92
C LYS A 145 -23.22 -13.61 -13.73
N SER A 146 -23.22 -14.94 -13.66
CA SER A 146 -24.45 -15.72 -13.42
C SER A 146 -24.93 -15.66 -11.97
N LYS A 147 -24.03 -15.43 -11.00
CA LYS A 147 -24.38 -15.36 -9.57
C LYS A 147 -25.25 -14.16 -9.22
N LYS A 148 -26.02 -14.26 -8.14
CA LYS A 148 -26.85 -13.16 -7.62
C LYS A 148 -25.99 -11.96 -7.23
N MET A 149 -26.50 -10.74 -7.47
CA MET A 149 -25.77 -9.48 -7.27
C MET A 149 -25.08 -9.35 -5.90
N ARG A 150 -25.73 -9.78 -4.80
CA ARG A 150 -25.16 -9.68 -3.45
C ARG A 150 -23.96 -10.61 -3.25
N GLU A 151 -24.09 -11.86 -3.69
CA GLU A 151 -23.02 -12.86 -3.61
C GLU A 151 -21.86 -12.48 -4.51
N ARG A 152 -22.17 -12.02 -5.73
CA ARG A 152 -21.20 -11.48 -6.67
C ARG A 152 -20.39 -10.35 -6.06
N SER A 153 -21.05 -9.37 -5.44
CA SER A 153 -20.38 -8.25 -4.76
C SER A 153 -19.51 -8.73 -3.60
N LYS A 154 -19.94 -9.75 -2.84
CA LYS A 154 -19.14 -10.31 -1.75
C LYS A 154 -17.87 -11.01 -2.26
N ILE A 155 -18.00 -11.81 -3.32
CA ILE A 155 -16.85 -12.50 -3.95
C ILE A 155 -15.88 -11.48 -4.54
N LEU A 156 -16.39 -10.47 -5.26
CA LEU A 156 -15.57 -9.40 -5.83
C LEU A 156 -14.85 -8.54 -4.79
N GLN A 157 -15.38 -8.45 -3.57
CA GLN A 157 -14.72 -7.71 -2.49
C GLN A 157 -13.61 -8.52 -1.80
N ASP A 158 -13.69 -9.86 -1.85
CA ASP A 158 -12.68 -10.74 -1.26
C ASP A 158 -11.46 -10.82 -2.17
N GLN A 159 -10.60 -9.81 -2.06
CA GLN A 159 -9.40 -9.66 -2.88
C GLN A 159 -8.12 -10.10 -2.14
N ARG A 160 -8.23 -10.72 -0.96
CA ARG A 160 -7.05 -11.08 -0.16
C ARG A 160 -6.21 -12.14 -0.85
N GLY A 161 -6.84 -13.23 -1.30
CA GLY A 161 -6.14 -14.32 -1.98
C GLY A 161 -5.60 -13.90 -3.36
N THR A 162 -6.39 -13.15 -4.13
CA THR A 162 -5.99 -12.64 -5.45
C THR A 162 -4.76 -11.73 -5.35
N SER A 163 -4.73 -10.82 -4.37
CA SER A 163 -3.58 -9.92 -4.16
C SER A 163 -2.28 -10.66 -3.85
N ILE A 164 -2.37 -11.82 -3.18
CA ILE A 164 -1.20 -12.65 -2.84
C ILE A 164 -0.72 -13.41 -4.07
N ALA A 165 -1.64 -13.98 -4.85
CA ALA A 165 -1.32 -14.61 -6.12
C ALA A 165 -0.70 -13.61 -7.11
N ASP A 166 -1.23 -12.38 -7.17
CA ASP A 166 -0.69 -11.30 -7.99
C ASP A 166 0.74 -10.94 -7.58
N LEU A 167 1.01 -10.86 -6.28
CA LEU A 167 2.36 -10.58 -5.78
C LEU A 167 3.34 -11.68 -6.19
N ALA A 168 2.95 -12.95 -6.11
CA ALA A 168 3.78 -14.07 -6.54
C ALA A 168 4.05 -14.04 -8.05
N ALA A 169 3.02 -13.73 -8.85
CA ALA A 169 3.14 -13.59 -10.30
C ALA A 169 4.06 -12.43 -10.69
N ILE A 170 3.93 -11.28 -10.02
CA ILE A 170 4.79 -10.10 -10.20
C ILE A 170 6.22 -10.42 -9.78
N ALA A 171 6.41 -11.10 -8.66
CA ALA A 171 7.74 -11.51 -8.21
C ALA A 171 8.42 -12.40 -9.26
N LYS A 172 7.68 -13.32 -9.88
CA LYS A 172 8.19 -14.17 -10.95
C LYS A 172 8.51 -13.40 -12.25
N ARG A 173 7.77 -12.34 -12.54
CA ARG A 173 7.90 -11.56 -13.79
C ARG A 173 8.97 -10.47 -13.73
N ASP A 174 9.01 -9.71 -12.64
CA ASP A 174 9.72 -8.43 -12.57
C ASP A 174 11.04 -8.51 -11.78
N VAL A 175 11.20 -9.51 -10.91
CA VAL A 175 12.38 -9.66 -10.05
C VAL A 175 13.48 -10.39 -10.83
N LYS A 176 14.64 -9.76 -10.93
CA LYS A 176 15.83 -10.36 -11.55
C LYS A 176 16.47 -11.38 -10.61
N GLU A 177 17.22 -12.35 -11.15
CA GLU A 177 17.86 -13.43 -10.36
C GLU A 177 18.76 -12.95 -9.21
N ASN A 178 19.38 -11.78 -9.36
CA ASN A 178 20.25 -11.19 -8.33
C ASN A 178 19.47 -10.46 -7.21
N GLU A 179 18.17 -10.24 -7.38
CA GLU A 179 17.33 -9.50 -6.45
C GLU A 179 16.59 -10.47 -5.53
N LYS A 180 16.49 -10.11 -4.25
CA LYS A 180 15.70 -10.86 -3.27
C LYS A 180 14.51 -10.04 -2.83
N VAL A 181 13.37 -10.72 -2.68
CA VAL A 181 12.15 -10.14 -2.13
C VAL A 181 11.84 -10.82 -0.82
N ARG A 182 11.88 -10.04 0.27
CA ARG A 182 11.51 -10.53 1.60
C ARG A 182 10.05 -10.19 1.86
N ILE A 183 9.26 -11.22 2.13
CA ILE A 183 7.85 -11.08 2.42
C ILE A 183 7.62 -11.38 3.90
N ARG A 184 7.17 -10.37 4.64
CA ARG A 184 6.78 -10.52 6.04
C ARG A 184 5.27 -10.72 6.16
N TRP A 185 4.91 -11.86 6.69
CA TRP A 185 3.53 -12.27 6.91
C TRP A 185 3.07 -11.96 8.33
N MET A 186 1.83 -11.48 8.46
CA MET A 186 1.12 -11.50 9.75
C MET A 186 0.64 -12.92 10.08
N ASN A 187 0.19 -13.66 9.05
CA ASN A 187 -0.20 -15.05 9.15
C ASN A 187 0.49 -15.85 8.04
N ILE A 188 1.29 -16.86 8.39
CA ILE A 188 2.10 -17.61 7.43
C ILE A 188 1.23 -18.44 6.46
N TYR A 189 0.04 -18.87 6.90
CA TYR A 189 -0.89 -19.65 6.06
C TYR A 189 -1.43 -18.86 4.86
N ASP A 190 -1.33 -17.54 4.90
CA ASP A 190 -1.70 -16.73 3.73
C ASP A 190 -0.78 -16.99 2.53
N ALA A 191 0.43 -17.53 2.74
CA ALA A 191 1.33 -17.88 1.64
C ALA A 191 0.75 -18.96 0.70
N GLU A 192 -0.19 -19.77 1.19
CA GLU A 192 -0.84 -20.86 0.43
C GLU A 192 -1.81 -20.35 -0.65
N TYR A 193 -2.20 -19.07 -0.60
CA TYR A 193 -3.06 -18.48 -1.64
C TYR A 193 -2.38 -18.42 -3.01
N ALA A 194 -1.05 -18.42 -3.05
CA ALA A 194 -0.29 -18.56 -4.29
C ALA A 194 0.10 -20.03 -4.48
N LYS A 195 -0.13 -20.54 -5.69
CA LYS A 195 0.19 -21.94 -6.04
C LYS A 195 1.69 -22.22 -6.00
N GLU A 196 2.49 -21.27 -6.47
CA GLU A 196 3.94 -21.38 -6.59
C GLU A 196 4.58 -20.04 -6.25
N TRP A 197 5.74 -20.09 -5.58
CA TRP A 197 6.57 -18.93 -5.29
C TRP A 197 7.93 -19.09 -5.97
N PRO A 198 8.51 -18.03 -6.55
CA PRO A 198 9.85 -18.09 -7.12
C PRO A 198 10.92 -18.14 -6.03
N ASP A 199 12.06 -18.77 -6.31
CA ASP A 199 13.16 -18.97 -5.34
C ASP A 199 13.78 -17.67 -4.80
N CYS A 200 13.57 -16.55 -5.49
CA CYS A 200 14.01 -15.23 -5.06
C CYS A 200 13.20 -14.65 -3.88
N VAL A 201 12.07 -15.28 -3.54
CA VAL A 201 11.18 -14.85 -2.46
C VAL A 201 11.53 -15.57 -1.17
N VAL A 202 11.87 -14.78 -0.15
CA VAL A 202 12.11 -15.27 1.21
C VAL A 202 10.91 -14.92 2.08
N HIS A 203 10.31 -15.93 2.70
CA HIS A 203 9.19 -15.75 3.62
C HIS A 203 9.68 -15.59 5.05
N ASP A 204 9.24 -14.53 5.71
CA ASP A 204 9.48 -14.24 7.12
C ASP A 204 8.16 -14.06 7.86
N VAL A 205 8.16 -14.35 9.16
CA VAL A 205 7.03 -14.09 10.05
C VAL A 205 7.26 -12.81 10.81
N GLU A 206 6.29 -11.89 10.79
CA GLU A 206 6.37 -10.66 11.58
C GLU A 206 6.30 -11.03 13.07
N THR A 207 7.41 -10.85 13.80
CA THR A 207 7.45 -11.14 15.24
C THR A 207 6.45 -10.24 15.98
N GLN A 208 5.82 -10.72 17.07
CA GLN A 208 4.82 -9.94 17.85
C GLN A 208 5.25 -8.51 18.23
N LYS A 209 6.56 -8.25 18.33
CA LYS A 209 7.10 -6.90 18.52
C LYS A 209 6.79 -6.00 17.31
N GLY A 210 7.02 -6.46 16.08
CA GLY A 210 6.67 -5.76 14.83
C GLY A 210 5.18 -5.45 14.72
N ILE A 211 4.32 -6.41 15.09
CA ILE A 211 2.86 -6.23 15.13
C ILE A 211 2.46 -5.09 16.08
N ARG A 212 3.07 -5.01 17.28
CA ARG A 212 2.86 -3.89 18.22
C ARG A 212 3.40 -2.56 17.70
N PHE A 213 4.48 -2.56 16.92
CA PHE A 213 5.01 -1.35 16.30
C PHE A 213 4.08 -0.81 15.20
N HIS A 214 3.51 -1.69 14.37
CA HIS A 214 2.52 -1.30 13.36
C HIS A 214 1.25 -0.73 14.00
N ALA A 215 0.69 -1.38 15.03
CA ALA A 215 -0.51 -0.93 15.72
C ALA A 215 -0.36 0.45 16.41
N ARG A 216 0.81 0.75 17.00
CA ARG A 216 1.05 2.06 17.65
C ARG A 216 1.21 3.22 16.65
N ARG A 217 1.77 2.96 15.46
CA ARG A 217 2.00 4.00 14.43
C ARG A 217 0.74 4.28 13.59
N MET A 218 -0.12 3.27 13.40
CA MET A 218 -1.46 3.40 12.80
C MET A 218 -2.41 4.32 13.58
N GLY A 219 -2.09 4.69 14.83
CA GLY A 219 -2.83 5.67 15.63
C GLY A 219 -2.80 7.09 15.07
N ARG A 220 -1.97 7.37 14.06
CA ARG A 220 -1.90 8.67 13.38
C ARG A 220 -2.33 8.52 11.92
N PHE A 221 -3.63 8.26 11.69
CA PHE A 221 -4.24 8.58 10.39
C PHE A 221 -4.08 10.08 10.21
N MET A 222 -3.13 10.48 9.38
CA MET A 222 -2.99 11.89 9.04
C MET A 222 -4.10 12.21 8.04
N VAL A 223 -4.98 13.15 8.41
CA VAL A 223 -5.69 13.95 7.42
C VAL A 223 -4.58 14.66 6.65
N ASP A 224 -4.58 14.56 5.33
CA ASP A 224 -3.58 15.22 4.49
C ASP A 224 -3.75 16.74 4.63
N GLU A 225 -3.17 17.33 5.68
CA GLU A 225 -2.96 18.76 5.77
C GLU A 225 -1.82 19.12 4.82
N GLN A 226 -2.23 19.41 3.58
CA GLN A 226 -1.47 20.13 2.57
C GLN A 226 -0.31 19.40 1.88
N GLY A 227 -0.17 19.69 0.60
CA GLY A 227 0.69 19.02 -0.35
C GLY A 227 2.14 18.97 0.09
N VAL A 228 2.78 17.84 -0.23
CA VAL A 228 4.23 17.69 -0.18
C VAL A 228 4.83 18.77 -1.06
N GLN A 229 5.29 19.86 -0.45
CA GLN A 229 6.31 20.71 -1.07
C GLN A 229 7.54 19.83 -1.23
N ILE A 230 7.84 19.49 -2.48
CA ILE A 230 9.10 18.87 -2.85
C ILE A 230 10.16 19.93 -2.56
N VAL A 231 10.82 19.78 -1.41
CA VAL A 231 12.00 20.58 -1.07
C VAL A 231 13.13 20.11 -1.98
N THR A 232 13.24 20.72 -3.15
CA THR A 232 14.50 20.76 -3.90
C THR A 232 15.47 21.62 -3.08
N LYS A 233 16.25 20.97 -2.21
CA LYS A 233 17.49 21.55 -1.71
C LYS A 233 18.62 20.93 -2.53
N GLU A 234 18.94 21.55 -3.65
CA GLU A 234 20.30 21.52 -4.18
C GLU A 234 20.72 22.93 -4.53
N ALA A 235 21.95 23.21 -4.13
CA ALA A 235 22.59 24.49 -4.17
C ALA A 235 22.89 24.92 -5.61
N VAL A 236 22.58 26.17 -5.92
CA VAL A 236 23.22 26.91 -7.01
C VAL A 236 23.66 28.25 -6.44
N PRO A 237 24.96 28.48 -6.21
CA PRO A 237 25.48 29.82 -6.15
C PRO A 237 25.75 30.31 -7.58
N GLN A 238 25.20 31.49 -7.87
CA GLN A 238 25.74 32.52 -8.75
C GLN A 238 26.03 32.11 -10.21
N LEU A 239 25.15 32.54 -11.12
CA LEU A 239 25.53 33.24 -12.35
C LEU A 239 24.31 34.03 -12.82
N GLY A 240 24.40 35.35 -12.70
CA GLY A 240 23.38 36.29 -13.12
C GLY A 240 23.46 36.59 -14.62
N GLU A 241 22.33 37.11 -15.10
CA GLU A 241 22.19 38.11 -16.17
C GLU A 241 21.98 37.71 -17.64
N ASP A 242 22.16 36.45 -18.08
CA ASP A 242 22.04 36.17 -19.53
C ASP A 242 20.69 35.58 -20.02
N VAL A 243 19.68 35.41 -19.17
CA VAL A 243 18.43 34.70 -19.57
C VAL A 243 17.26 35.64 -19.92
N LYS A 244 17.43 36.97 -19.84
CA LYS A 244 16.35 37.92 -20.15
C LYS A 244 16.17 38.23 -21.64
N GLU A 245 17.09 37.82 -22.51
CA GLU A 245 17.00 38.09 -23.96
C GLU A 245 16.50 36.90 -24.81
N ALA A 246 16.41 35.69 -24.26
CA ALA A 246 16.05 34.49 -25.03
C ALA A 246 14.53 34.17 -25.06
N VAL A 247 13.73 34.79 -24.19
CA VAL A 247 12.28 34.54 -24.12
C VAL A 247 11.49 35.13 -25.30
N PRO A 248 11.77 36.34 -25.83
CA PRO A 248 10.97 36.88 -26.94
C PRO A 248 11.22 36.19 -28.29
N GLN A 249 12.38 35.56 -28.52
CA GLN A 249 12.71 34.92 -29.79
C GLN A 249 11.98 33.58 -30.00
N LEU A 250 11.66 32.86 -28.92
CA LEU A 250 10.90 31.61 -28.98
C LEU A 250 9.41 31.85 -29.23
N GLU A 251 8.85 32.96 -28.74
CA GLU A 251 7.44 33.30 -28.98
C GLU A 251 7.17 33.72 -30.43
N GLU A 252 8.12 34.39 -31.08
CA GLU A 252 8.02 34.71 -32.51
C GLU A 252 8.14 33.46 -33.39
N GLY A 253 9.01 32.50 -33.02
CA GLY A 253 9.15 31.22 -33.70
C GLY A 253 7.86 30.39 -33.67
N VAL A 254 7.18 30.35 -32.52
CA VAL A 254 5.90 29.64 -32.36
C VAL A 254 4.78 30.32 -33.16
N LYS A 255 4.70 31.66 -33.15
CA LYS A 255 3.69 32.40 -33.95
C LYS A 255 3.88 32.19 -35.46
N LYS A 256 5.13 32.13 -35.93
CA LYS A 256 5.46 31.90 -37.35
C LYS A 256 5.19 30.45 -37.79
N ALA A 257 5.31 29.49 -36.87
CA ALA A 257 4.96 28.09 -37.13
C ALA A 257 3.44 27.87 -37.21
N VAL A 258 2.65 28.55 -36.36
CA VAL A 258 1.19 28.48 -36.39
C VAL A 258 0.62 29.06 -37.69
N LEU A 259 1.15 30.20 -38.17
CA LEU A 259 0.76 30.78 -39.46
C LEU A 259 1.03 29.85 -40.67
N ARG A 260 2.15 29.12 -40.66
CA ARG A 260 2.45 28.14 -41.73
C ARG A 260 1.50 26.94 -41.74
N LEU A 261 1.02 26.52 -40.57
CA LEU A 261 0.05 25.42 -40.47
C LEU A 261 -1.34 25.86 -40.96
N GLU A 262 -1.75 27.10 -40.66
CA GLU A 262 -3.02 27.64 -41.16
C GLU A 262 -3.02 27.87 -42.68
N GLU A 263 -1.88 28.23 -43.27
CA GLU A 263 -1.71 28.34 -44.72
C GLU A 263 -1.70 26.96 -45.40
N GLY A 264 -1.08 25.94 -44.78
CA GLY A 264 -1.09 24.56 -45.28
C GLY A 264 -2.49 23.94 -45.33
N VAL A 265 -3.31 24.18 -44.31
CA VAL A 265 -4.70 23.68 -44.26
C VAL A 265 -5.60 24.36 -45.31
N LYS A 266 -5.31 25.61 -45.70
CA LYS A 266 -6.03 26.29 -46.79
C LYS A 266 -5.59 25.83 -48.18
N ALA A 267 -4.34 25.40 -48.34
CA ALA A 267 -3.84 24.85 -49.61
C ALA A 267 -4.39 23.44 -49.90
N GLU A 268 -4.61 22.62 -48.88
CA GLU A 268 -5.23 21.28 -49.04
C GLU A 268 -6.75 21.33 -49.32
N ALA A 269 -7.41 22.45 -49.04
CA ALA A 269 -8.85 22.62 -49.31
C ALA A 269 -9.18 22.97 -50.78
N GLN A 270 -8.19 23.13 -51.67
CA GLN A 270 -8.41 23.48 -53.08
C GLN A 270 -7.87 22.46 -54.11
N VAL A 271 -7.38 21.29 -53.68
CA VAL A 271 -6.95 20.23 -54.61
C VAL A 271 -7.98 19.10 -54.69
N GLU A 272 -8.83 19.24 -55.70
CA GLU A 272 -9.40 18.19 -56.56
C GLU A 272 -10.21 17.03 -55.97
N ALA A 273 -11.53 17.16 -56.17
CA ALA A 273 -12.48 16.07 -56.25
C ALA A 273 -12.18 15.16 -57.46
N PRO A 274 -12.11 13.83 -57.29
CA PRO A 274 -12.18 12.92 -58.42
C PRO A 274 -13.63 12.58 -58.80
N LYS A 275 -13.79 12.56 -60.12
CA LYS A 275 -14.97 12.40 -60.95
C LYS A 275 -15.63 11.03 -60.76
N VAL A 276 -16.97 11.05 -60.69
CA VAL A 276 -17.86 9.87 -60.66
C VAL A 276 -17.75 9.11 -61.98
N GLU A 277 -17.32 7.85 -61.93
CA GLU A 277 -17.53 6.86 -62.98
C GLU A 277 -18.37 5.69 -62.42
N SER A 278 -19.52 5.52 -63.04
CA SER A 278 -20.57 4.51 -62.87
C SER A 278 -20.12 3.11 -63.32
N ILE A 279 -20.59 2.04 -62.64
CA ILE A 279 -20.74 0.61 -63.07
C ILE A 279 -21.35 -0.20 -61.87
N PRO A 280 -22.15 -1.28 -62.03
CA PRO A 280 -23.61 -1.25 -62.00
C PRO A 280 -24.24 -2.08 -60.84
N GLU A 281 -25.57 -1.97 -60.73
CA GLU A 281 -26.50 -2.78 -59.91
C GLU A 281 -26.11 -4.25 -59.73
N VAL A 282 -25.88 -4.65 -58.47
CA VAL A 282 -25.94 -6.04 -58.03
C VAL A 282 -27.18 -6.20 -57.16
N LYS A 283 -28.04 -7.11 -57.64
CA LYS A 283 -29.36 -7.50 -57.15
C LYS A 283 -29.34 -7.84 -55.66
N SER A 284 -30.32 -7.28 -54.94
CA SER A 284 -30.69 -7.66 -53.58
C SER A 284 -31.32 -9.06 -53.58
N GLU A 285 -30.58 -10.03 -53.04
CA GLU A 285 -31.10 -11.35 -52.73
C GLU A 285 -31.77 -11.32 -51.35
N ALA A 286 -33.00 -11.81 -51.32
CA ALA A 286 -33.95 -11.72 -50.23
C ALA A 286 -33.53 -12.54 -48.99
N VAL A 287 -33.60 -11.92 -47.82
CA VAL A 287 -33.62 -12.61 -46.52
C VAL A 287 -35.10 -12.68 -46.07
N PRO A 288 -35.65 -13.87 -45.77
CA PRO A 288 -37.07 -14.03 -45.44
C PRO A 288 -37.41 -13.56 -44.02
N GLU A 289 -38.53 -12.84 -43.91
CA GLU A 289 -39.18 -12.39 -42.69
C GLU A 289 -39.64 -13.56 -41.80
N GLU A 290 -39.28 -13.52 -40.51
CA GLU A 290 -39.90 -14.37 -39.49
C GLU A 290 -41.29 -13.85 -39.07
N PRO A 291 -42.27 -14.75 -38.82
CA PRO A 291 -43.65 -14.36 -38.58
C PRO A 291 -43.90 -13.84 -37.15
N LYS A 292 -44.60 -12.71 -37.10
CA LYS A 292 -45.25 -12.11 -35.92
C LYS A 292 -46.16 -13.13 -35.21
N LYS A 293 -45.83 -13.53 -33.98
CA LYS A 293 -46.79 -14.07 -32.99
C LYS A 293 -47.29 -12.87 -32.18
N SER A 294 -48.44 -12.29 -32.51
CA SER A 294 -49.78 -12.65 -32.05
C SER A 294 -49.90 -12.70 -30.52
N GLY A 295 -50.89 -11.97 -30.02
CA GLY A 295 -50.97 -11.49 -28.65
C GLY A 295 -51.12 -12.56 -27.58
N PHE A 296 -50.67 -12.19 -26.37
CA PHE A 296 -51.15 -12.84 -25.16
C PHE A 296 -51.89 -11.82 -24.31
N ALA A 297 -53.16 -12.16 -24.09
CA ALA A 297 -54.17 -11.35 -23.47
C ALA A 297 -53.95 -11.20 -21.95
N PHE A 298 -54.32 -10.02 -21.48
CA PHE A 298 -54.63 -9.70 -20.10
C PHE A 298 -55.79 -10.58 -19.60
N TRP A 299 -55.65 -11.23 -18.45
CA TRP A 299 -56.77 -11.78 -17.69
C TRP A 299 -56.61 -11.46 -16.19
N ARG A 300 -57.62 -10.72 -15.71
CA ARG A 300 -58.15 -10.51 -14.34
C ARG A 300 -57.20 -10.21 -13.19
#